data_AF-A0A2W6C2U9-F1
#
_entry.id   AF-A0A2W6C2U9-F1
#
_cell.length_a   1.000
_cell.length_b   1.000
_cell.length_c   1.000
_cell.angle_alpha   90.00
_cell.angle_beta   90.00
_cell.angle_gamma   90.00
#
_symmetry.space_group_name_H-M   'P 1'
#
loop_
_entity.id
_entity.type
_entity.pdbx_description
1 polymer ?
#
loop_
_entity_poly.entity_id
_entity_poly.type
_entity_poly.pdbx_seq_one_letter_code
_entity_poly.pdbx_strand_id
1 'polypeptide(L)'
;KIKIERPNEAAAQSIFSRYLVADLPLDEAEVASLGGGDRQKAVDAMIERTVEEMYRGSDENRFLEVTYANGDKETLYFKDFNSGAMIQNIVDRGKKMAIKDLLTTGQRGLRMQHLLAACVDEFRENEDLPNTTNPDDWARISGKKGERIVYIRTLVSGKGSDAGRAIDTVGNTGQYL
;
A
#
# COMPACT_ATOMS: atom_id res chain seq x y z
N LYS A 1 -23.02 -1.21 -16.11
CA LYS A 1 -21.77 -1.71 -15.48
C LYS A 1 -21.35 -0.68 -14.44
N ILE A 2 -21.26 -1.06 -13.16
CA ILE A 2 -20.83 -0.15 -12.09
C ILE A 2 -19.31 -0.17 -12.04
N LYS A 3 -18.66 1.00 -12.05
CA LYS A 3 -17.20 1.11 -11.93
C LYS A 3 -16.85 1.11 -10.44
N ILE A 4 -16.05 0.14 -10.01
CA ILE A 4 -15.41 0.15 -8.69
C ILE A 4 -14.04 0.81 -8.87
N GLU A 5 -13.81 1.87 -8.09
CA GLU A 5 -12.57 2.64 -8.08
C GLU A 5 -11.70 2.22 -6.89
N ARG A 6 -10.41 2.55 -6.96
CA ARG A 6 -9.48 2.32 -5.84
C ARG A 6 -9.89 3.22 -4.67
N PRO A 7 -9.70 2.77 -3.42
CA PRO A 7 -10.05 3.58 -2.26
C PRO A 7 -9.22 4.87 -2.22
N ASN A 8 -9.88 5.97 -1.85
CA ASN A 8 -9.21 7.16 -1.35
C ASN A 8 -8.96 7.02 0.17
N GLU A 9 -8.36 8.03 0.81
CA GLU A 9 -8.08 8.02 2.25
C GLU A 9 -9.31 7.69 3.11
N ALA A 10 -10.45 8.35 2.86
CA ALA A 10 -11.68 8.10 3.61
C ALA A 10 -12.22 6.67 3.40
N ALA A 11 -12.17 6.15 2.17
CA ALA A 11 -12.54 4.78 1.87
C ALA A 11 -11.57 3.78 2.51
N ALA A 12 -10.27 4.10 2.54
CA ALA A 12 -9.25 3.27 3.20
C ALA A 12 -9.50 3.20 4.70
N GLN A 13 -9.77 4.32 5.37
CA GLN A 13 -10.15 4.33 6.79
C GLN A 13 -11.38 3.44 7.03
N SER A 14 -12.41 3.55 6.17
CA SER A 14 -13.60 2.71 6.26
C SER A 14 -13.27 1.22 6.10
N ILE A 15 -12.38 0.86 5.17
CA ILE A 15 -11.94 -0.53 4.97
C ILE A 15 -11.15 -1.01 6.19
N PHE A 16 -10.18 -0.24 6.69
CA PHE A 16 -9.42 -0.56 7.90
C PHE A 16 -10.32 -0.83 9.11
N SER A 17 -11.38 -0.04 9.30
CA SER A 17 -12.34 -0.22 10.41
C SER A 17 -13.06 -1.57 10.40
N ARG A 18 -13.06 -2.29 9.27
CA ARG A 18 -13.62 -3.65 9.18
C ARG A 18 -12.67 -4.72 9.72
N TYR A 19 -11.37 -4.45 9.72
CA TYR A 19 -10.34 -5.42 10.07
C TYR A 19 -9.61 -5.10 11.38
N LEU A 20 -9.59 -3.82 11.77
CA LEU A 20 -9.03 -3.30 13.02
C LEU A 20 -10.18 -2.84 13.91
N VAL A 21 -10.49 -3.62 14.95
CA VAL A 21 -11.63 -3.40 15.86
C VAL A 21 -11.17 -3.41 17.32
N ALA A 22 -11.91 -2.75 18.21
CA ALA A 22 -11.54 -2.57 19.62
C ALA A 22 -11.41 -3.88 20.42
N ASP A 23 -12.07 -4.94 19.96
CA ASP A 23 -11.99 -6.29 20.54
C ASP A 23 -10.65 -6.99 20.27
N LEU A 24 -9.84 -6.47 19.33
CA LEU A 24 -8.51 -7.01 19.10
C LEU A 24 -7.62 -6.75 20.32
N PRO A 25 -6.67 -7.65 20.62
CA PRO A 25 -5.64 -7.38 21.61
C PRO A 25 -4.73 -6.24 21.12
N LEU A 26 -5.00 -5.02 21.60
CA LEU A 26 -4.11 -3.87 21.49
C LEU A 26 -3.13 -3.86 22.65
N ASP A 27 -1.96 -3.27 22.42
CA ASP A 27 -1.01 -2.99 23.49
C ASP A 27 -1.56 -1.91 24.43
N GLU A 28 -1.47 -2.11 25.74
CA GLU A 28 -2.08 -1.22 26.73
C GLU A 28 -1.42 0.17 26.76
N ALA A 29 -0.14 0.29 26.37
CA ALA A 29 0.52 1.59 26.24
C ALA A 29 -0.02 2.38 25.04
N GLU A 30 -0.41 1.71 23.96
CA GLU A 30 -1.08 2.34 22.82
C GLU A 30 -2.50 2.78 23.17
N VAL A 31 -3.23 1.95 23.93
CA VAL A 31 -4.57 2.33 24.44
C VAL A 31 -4.49 3.56 25.35
N ALA A 32 -3.50 3.61 26.23
CA ALA A 32 -3.29 4.76 27.11
C ALA A 32 -2.87 6.02 26.33
N SER A 33 -1.90 5.90 25.42
CA SER A 33 -1.31 7.05 24.73
C SER A 33 -2.14 7.60 23.58
N LEU A 34 -2.75 6.73 22.76
CA LEU A 34 -3.54 7.11 21.59
C LEU A 34 -5.02 7.28 21.94
N GLY A 35 -5.54 6.39 22.78
CA GLY A 35 -6.96 6.36 23.13
C GLY A 35 -7.33 7.11 24.41
N GLY A 36 -6.34 7.53 25.22
CA GLY A 36 -6.60 8.07 26.56
C GLY A 36 -7.28 7.06 27.49
N GLY A 37 -7.02 5.75 27.29
CA GLY A 37 -7.69 4.65 28.00
C GLY A 37 -8.91 4.07 27.27
N ASP A 38 -9.37 4.69 26.18
CA ASP A 38 -10.47 4.18 25.35
C ASP A 38 -9.93 3.36 24.17
N ARG A 39 -10.26 2.08 24.12
CA ARG A 39 -9.80 1.16 23.08
C ARG A 39 -10.31 1.53 21.69
N GLN A 40 -11.55 2.02 21.57
CA GLN A 40 -12.11 2.40 20.27
C GLN A 40 -11.38 3.63 19.73
N LYS A 41 -11.12 4.62 20.59
CA LYS A 41 -10.33 5.80 20.19
C LYS A 41 -8.90 5.43 19.81
N ALA A 42 -8.30 4.45 20.51
CA ALA A 42 -6.98 3.95 20.15
C ALA A 42 -6.98 3.31 18.75
N VAL A 43 -7.97 2.47 18.44
CA VAL A 43 -8.15 1.91 17.10
C VAL A 43 -8.31 3.00 16.05
N ASP A 44 -9.22 3.96 16.28
CA ASP A 44 -9.49 5.04 15.33
C ASP A 44 -8.21 5.85 15.03
N ALA A 45 -7.44 6.19 16.07
CA ALA A 45 -6.15 6.87 15.94
C ALA A 45 -5.09 6.03 15.23
N MET A 46 -5.04 4.72 15.47
CA MET A 46 -4.14 3.80 14.75
C MET A 46 -4.50 3.71 13.27
N ILE A 47 -5.79 3.67 12.93
CA ILE A 47 -6.27 3.69 11.54
C ILE A 47 -5.88 5.01 10.87
N GLU A 48 -6.17 6.14 11.50
CA GLU A 48 -5.86 7.47 10.97
C GLU A 48 -4.38 7.60 10.65
N ARG A 49 -3.49 7.27 11.59
CA ARG A 49 -2.03 7.32 11.39
C ARG A 49 -1.56 6.37 10.30
N THR A 50 -2.10 5.16 10.25
CA THR A 50 -1.73 4.17 9.21
C THR A 50 -2.12 4.68 7.83
N VAL A 51 -3.33 5.22 7.68
CA VAL A 51 -3.80 5.80 6.42
C VAL A 51 -3.00 7.03 6.04
N GLU A 52 -2.70 7.92 7.00
CA GLU A 52 -1.86 9.09 6.72
C GLU A 52 -0.51 8.68 6.13
N GLU A 53 0.16 7.69 6.72
CA GLU A 53 1.43 7.18 6.17
C GLU A 53 1.28 6.52 4.81
N MET A 54 0.22 5.73 4.59
CA MET A 54 -0.03 5.08 3.30
C MET A 54 -0.30 6.08 2.16
N TYR A 55 -0.84 7.25 2.46
CA TYR A 55 -1.20 8.26 1.47
C TYR A 55 -0.25 9.45 1.42
N ARG A 56 0.78 9.47 2.28
CA ARG A 56 1.80 10.52 2.34
C ARG A 56 2.52 10.64 0.98
N GLY A 57 2.49 11.83 0.38
CA GLY A 57 3.17 12.14 -0.87
C GLY A 57 4.66 12.48 -0.67
N SER A 58 5.42 11.63 0.02
CA SER A 58 6.87 11.81 0.18
C SER A 58 7.64 11.23 -1.00
N ASP A 59 8.86 11.72 -1.22
CA ASP A 59 9.75 11.19 -2.27
C ASP A 59 10.15 9.72 -2.05
N GLU A 60 10.07 9.25 -0.79
CA GLU A 60 10.28 7.85 -0.42
C GLU A 60 9.14 6.94 -0.90
N ASN A 61 7.96 7.51 -1.22
CA ASN A 61 6.78 6.78 -1.65
C ASN A 61 6.58 6.79 -3.18
N ARG A 62 7.58 7.25 -3.94
CA ARG A 62 7.58 7.17 -5.41
C ARG A 62 7.71 5.70 -5.82
N PHE A 63 6.77 5.23 -6.63
CA PHE A 63 6.72 3.82 -7.01
C PHE A 63 7.19 3.62 -8.45
N LEU A 64 6.59 4.34 -9.39
CA LEU A 64 6.81 4.14 -10.81
C LEU A 64 7.01 5.46 -11.55
N GLU A 65 7.93 5.47 -12.51
CA GLU A 65 7.97 6.46 -13.56
C GLU A 65 7.47 5.83 -14.85
N VAL A 66 6.44 6.46 -15.42
CA VAL A 66 5.85 6.08 -16.69
C VAL A 66 6.30 7.09 -17.74
N THR A 67 6.77 6.60 -18.88
CA THR A 67 7.04 7.43 -20.06
C THR A 67 6.02 7.13 -21.15
N TYR A 68 5.42 8.19 -21.68
CA TYR A 68 4.41 8.14 -22.74
C TYR A 68 5.06 8.26 -24.13
N ALA A 69 4.33 7.85 -25.17
CA ALA A 69 4.80 7.88 -26.56
C ALA A 69 5.13 9.29 -27.06
N ASN A 70 4.49 10.31 -26.48
CA ASN A 70 4.78 11.72 -26.75
C ASN A 70 6.05 12.24 -26.05
N GLY A 71 6.71 11.41 -25.21
CA GLY A 71 7.90 11.76 -24.44
C GLY A 71 7.62 12.28 -23.02
N ASP A 72 6.36 12.47 -22.63
CA ASP A 72 6.00 12.91 -21.28
C ASP A 72 6.36 11.85 -20.24
N LYS A 73 6.72 12.32 -19.04
CA LYS A 73 7.00 11.46 -17.88
C LYS A 73 6.09 11.80 -16.73
N GLU A 74 5.61 10.76 -16.06
CA GLU A 74 4.75 10.89 -14.88
C GLU A 74 5.24 9.96 -13.77
N THR A 75 5.35 10.51 -12.57
CA THR A 75 5.70 9.76 -11.37
C THR A 75 4.43 9.41 -10.60
N LEU A 76 4.22 8.12 -10.39
CA LEU A 76 3.13 7.59 -9.59
C LEU A 76 3.63 7.19 -8.21
N TYR A 77 2.76 7.34 -7.23
CA TYR A 77 3.05 7.08 -5.82
C TYR A 77 2.28 5.84 -5.35
N PHE A 78 2.72 5.20 -4.27
CA PHE A 78 2.02 4.03 -3.70
C PHE A 78 0.53 4.27 -3.43
N LYS A 79 0.18 5.49 -3.03
CA LYS A 79 -1.22 5.89 -2.79
C LYS A 79 -2.16 5.63 -3.98
N ASP A 80 -1.64 5.66 -5.20
CA ASP A 80 -2.41 5.46 -6.44
C ASP A 80 -2.73 3.97 -6.70
N PHE A 81 -2.07 3.06 -5.96
CA PHE A 81 -2.18 1.61 -6.09
C PHE A 81 -2.91 0.92 -4.95
N ASN A 82 -3.25 1.67 -3.91
CA ASN A 82 -3.95 1.14 -2.75
C ASN A 82 -5.21 0.39 -3.18
N SER A 83 -5.48 -0.72 -2.50
CA SER A 83 -6.63 -1.58 -2.77
C SER A 83 -7.15 -2.19 -1.48
N GLY A 84 -8.41 -2.63 -1.47
CA GLY A 84 -8.98 -3.29 -0.29
C GLY A 84 -8.22 -4.56 0.10
N ALA A 85 -7.72 -5.33 -0.87
CA ALA A 85 -6.92 -6.52 -0.62
C ALA A 85 -5.57 -6.16 0.04
N MET A 86 -4.91 -5.10 -0.44
CA MET A 86 -3.66 -4.61 0.16
C MET A 86 -3.87 -4.15 1.61
N ILE A 87 -4.96 -3.42 1.89
CA ILE A 87 -5.30 -2.99 3.26
C ILE A 87 -5.50 -4.21 4.17
N GLN A 88 -6.20 -5.24 3.69
CA GLN A 88 -6.36 -6.48 4.45
C GLN A 88 -5.02 -7.15 4.73
N ASN A 89 -4.14 -7.28 3.73
CA ASN A 89 -2.81 -7.86 3.89
C ASN A 89 -1.95 -7.10 4.92
N ILE A 90 -2.00 -5.77 4.91
CA ILE A 90 -1.31 -4.92 5.89
C ILE A 90 -1.77 -5.25 7.31
N VAL A 91 -3.10 -5.36 7.52
CA VAL A 91 -3.65 -5.69 8.84
C VAL A 91 -3.23 -7.10 9.27
N ASP A 92 -3.29 -8.08 8.38
CA ASP A 92 -2.92 -9.47 8.67
C ASP A 92 -1.42 -9.59 8.98
N ARG A 93 -0.57 -8.86 8.26
CA ARG A 93 0.87 -8.78 8.52
C ARG A 93 1.17 -8.11 9.86
N GLY A 94 0.49 -7.01 10.18
CA GLY A 94 0.60 -6.34 11.48
C GLY A 94 0.20 -7.26 12.64
N LYS A 95 -0.89 -8.03 12.50
CA LYS A 95 -1.32 -9.05 13.47
C LYS A 95 -0.26 -10.14 13.62
N LYS A 96 0.31 -10.63 12.52
CA LYS A 96 1.38 -11.64 12.53
C LYS A 96 2.63 -11.14 13.27
N MET A 97 3.03 -9.88 13.07
CA MET A 97 4.13 -9.25 13.79
C MET A 97 3.84 -9.17 15.30
N ALA A 98 2.62 -8.78 15.69
CA ALA A 98 2.22 -8.75 17.10
C ALA A 98 2.29 -10.13 17.77
N ILE A 99 1.85 -11.18 17.06
CA ILE A 99 1.94 -12.57 17.56
C ILE A 99 3.41 -12.98 17.69
N LYS A 100 4.27 -12.61 16.73
CA LYS A 100 5.69 -12.90 16.79
C LYS A 100 6.33 -12.25 18.02
N ASP A 101 6.01 -10.99 18.32
CA ASP A 101 6.55 -10.27 19.47
C ASP A 101 6.07 -10.84 20.80
N LEU A 102 4.83 -11.32 20.87
CA LEU A 102 4.35 -12.07 22.03
C LEU A 102 5.18 -13.34 22.28
N LEU A 103 5.53 -14.07 21.22
CA LEU A 103 6.29 -15.31 21.32
C LEU A 103 7.78 -15.08 21.63
N THR A 104 8.36 -13.97 21.17
CA THR A 104 9.80 -13.70 21.31
C THR A 104 10.15 -12.84 22.52
N THR A 105 9.31 -11.85 22.85
CA THR A 105 9.59 -10.86 23.90
C THR A 105 8.58 -10.89 25.04
N GLY A 106 7.48 -11.65 24.90
CA GLY A 106 6.38 -11.68 25.86
C GLY A 106 5.47 -10.44 25.82
N GLN A 107 5.73 -9.49 24.91
CA GLN A 107 4.92 -8.27 24.78
C GLN A 107 3.61 -8.58 24.05
N ARG A 108 2.49 -8.33 24.73
CA ARG A 108 1.16 -8.65 24.22
C ARG A 108 0.47 -7.43 23.63
N GLY A 109 0.01 -7.57 22.40
CA GLY A 109 -0.90 -6.62 21.77
C GLY A 109 -0.36 -6.08 20.45
N LEU A 110 -1.28 -5.65 19.61
CA LEU A 110 -0.97 -4.95 18.38
C LEU A 110 -0.54 -3.50 18.72
N ARG A 111 0.58 -3.09 18.12
CA ARG A 111 1.17 -1.75 18.29
C ARG A 111 1.14 -0.99 16.99
N MET A 112 1.24 0.34 17.09
CA MET A 112 1.32 1.22 15.93
C MET A 112 2.51 0.85 15.05
N GLN A 113 3.65 0.52 15.67
CA GLN A 113 4.85 0.10 14.96
C GLN A 113 4.63 -1.14 14.07
N HIS A 114 3.78 -2.08 14.48
CA HIS A 114 3.49 -3.27 13.66
C HIS A 114 2.71 -2.89 12.39
N LEU A 115 1.77 -1.95 12.48
CA LEU A 115 1.01 -1.47 11.33
C LEU A 115 1.89 -0.68 10.35
N LEU A 116 2.75 0.21 10.87
CA LEU A 116 3.68 0.97 10.04
C LEU A 116 4.71 0.08 9.34
N ALA A 117 5.30 -0.86 10.08
CA ALA A 117 6.20 -1.85 9.49
C ALA A 117 5.50 -2.72 8.45
N ALA A 118 4.24 -3.10 8.70
CA ALA A 118 3.46 -3.87 7.75
C ALA A 118 3.16 -3.11 6.45
N CYS A 119 2.94 -1.79 6.52
CA CYS A 119 2.79 -0.96 5.32
C CYS A 119 4.05 -1.00 4.46
N VAL A 120 5.22 -0.79 5.08
CA VAL A 120 6.51 -0.82 4.38
C VAL A 120 6.79 -2.19 3.76
N ASP A 121 6.56 -3.26 4.51
CA ASP A 121 6.78 -4.63 4.01
C ASP A 121 5.82 -4.98 2.87
N GLU A 122 4.54 -4.58 2.95
CA GLU A 122 3.57 -4.81 1.89
C GLU A 122 3.94 -4.04 0.61
N PHE A 123 4.42 -2.80 0.73
CA PHE A 123 4.87 -2.03 -0.41
C PHE A 123 6.09 -2.68 -1.07
N ARG A 124 7.09 -3.11 -0.29
CA ARG A 124 8.27 -3.84 -0.80
C ARG A 124 7.91 -5.15 -1.51
N GLU A 125 6.97 -5.91 -0.97
CA GLU A 125 6.55 -7.18 -1.59
C GLU A 125 5.78 -6.94 -2.90
N ASN A 126 5.04 -5.83 -2.99
CA ASN A 126 4.39 -5.41 -4.24
C ASN A 126 5.37 -4.78 -5.25
N GLU A 127 6.54 -4.27 -4.82
CA GLU A 127 7.62 -3.82 -5.71
C GLU A 127 8.27 -5.00 -6.46
N ASP A 128 8.41 -6.15 -5.80
CA ASP A 128 9.14 -7.31 -6.31
C ASP A 128 8.33 -8.17 -7.31
N LEU A 129 7.06 -7.82 -7.56
CA LEU A 129 6.17 -8.56 -8.46
C LEU A 129 6.13 -7.93 -9.87
N PRO A 130 6.94 -8.39 -10.84
CA PRO A 130 6.89 -7.93 -12.24
C PRO A 130 5.61 -8.32 -12.99
N ASN A 131 4.70 -9.06 -12.35
CA ASN A 131 3.51 -9.66 -13.00
C ASN A 131 2.18 -8.98 -12.62
N THR A 132 2.17 -8.03 -11.68
CA THR A 132 0.93 -7.33 -11.24
C THR A 132 0.67 -6.04 -12.01
N THR A 133 1.60 -5.67 -12.88
CA THR A 133 1.59 -4.40 -13.60
C THR A 133 0.83 -4.57 -14.93
N ASN A 134 -0.48 -4.81 -14.86
CA ASN A 134 -1.33 -4.93 -16.04
C ASN A 134 -1.48 -3.55 -16.74
N PRO A 135 -1.21 -3.43 -18.05
CA PRO A 135 -1.49 -2.23 -18.86
C PRO A 135 -2.90 -1.63 -18.67
N ASP A 136 -3.91 -2.46 -18.42
CA ASP A 136 -5.28 -1.98 -18.17
C ASP A 136 -5.45 -1.28 -16.81
N ASP A 137 -4.67 -1.67 -15.80
CA ASP A 137 -4.65 -0.97 -14.52
C ASP A 137 -4.00 0.41 -14.69
N TRP A 138 -3.06 0.57 -15.64
CA TRP A 138 -2.46 1.86 -15.99
C TRP A 138 -3.42 2.83 -16.63
N ALA A 139 -4.14 2.38 -17.66
CA ALA A 139 -5.15 3.18 -18.33
C ALA A 139 -6.24 3.67 -17.35
N ARG A 140 -6.43 2.94 -16.24
CA ARG A 140 -7.36 3.29 -15.18
C ARG A 140 -6.79 4.28 -14.17
N ILE A 141 -5.51 4.18 -13.82
CA ILE A 141 -4.83 5.02 -12.82
C ILE A 141 -4.47 6.40 -13.38
N SER A 142 -3.92 6.49 -14.61
CA SER A 142 -3.46 7.79 -15.13
C SER A 142 -4.60 8.74 -15.47
N GLY A 143 -5.82 8.23 -15.67
CA GLY A 143 -6.98 9.02 -16.12
C GLY A 143 -6.80 9.66 -17.51
N LYS A 144 -5.59 9.68 -18.05
CA LYS A 144 -5.20 10.16 -19.37
C LYS A 144 -5.56 9.10 -20.40
N LYS A 145 -6.82 9.13 -20.76
CA LYS A 145 -7.39 8.34 -21.85
C LYS A 145 -6.83 8.86 -23.19
N GLY A 146 -5.66 8.38 -23.62
CA GLY A 146 -5.19 8.66 -24.99
C GLY A 146 -3.75 8.31 -25.31
N GLU A 147 -2.82 8.46 -24.37
CA GLU A 147 -1.39 8.34 -24.68
C GLU A 147 -0.86 6.93 -24.40
N ARG A 148 -0.23 6.31 -25.41
CA ARG A 148 0.36 4.98 -25.29
C ARG A 148 1.59 5.04 -24.38
N ILE A 149 1.64 4.20 -23.36
CA ILE A 149 2.83 4.03 -22.53
C ILE A 149 3.89 3.28 -23.34
N VAL A 150 5.12 3.80 -23.35
CA VAL A 150 6.25 3.19 -24.07
C VAL A 150 7.30 2.63 -23.14
N TYR A 151 7.33 3.08 -21.89
CA TYR A 151 8.34 2.64 -20.92
C TYR A 151 7.83 2.82 -19.49
N ILE A 152 8.11 1.84 -18.63
CA ILE A 152 7.81 1.88 -17.20
C ILE A 152 9.07 1.47 -16.44
N ARG A 153 9.48 2.27 -15.45
CA ARG A 153 10.55 1.92 -14.51
C ARG A 153 10.10 2.10 -13.07
N THR A 154 10.59 1.23 -12.19
CA THR A 154 10.44 1.39 -10.74
C THR A 154 11.40 2.45 -10.20
N LEU A 155 10.92 3.28 -9.27
CA LEU A 155 11.67 4.36 -8.63
C LEU A 155 11.98 4.00 -7.17
N VAL A 156 12.55 2.81 -6.92
CA VAL A 156 12.84 2.39 -5.54
C VAL A 156 14.14 3.03 -5.05
N SER A 157 14.10 3.67 -3.88
CA SER A 157 15.28 4.15 -3.15
C SER A 157 15.71 3.09 -2.12
N GLY A 158 16.55 2.15 -2.53
CA GLY A 158 17.07 1.09 -1.65
C GLY A 158 18.52 0.75 -1.97
N LYS A 159 19.38 0.72 -0.94
CA LYS A 159 20.82 0.35 -1.00
C LYS A 159 21.09 -1.14 -1.28
N GLY A 160 20.45 -1.68 -2.32
CA GLY A 160 20.69 -3.01 -2.87
C GLY A 160 20.73 -2.90 -4.39
N SER A 161 21.62 -3.64 -5.04
CA SER A 161 22.07 -3.48 -6.43
C SER A 161 21.03 -3.77 -7.55
N ASP A 162 19.75 -3.45 -7.35
CA ASP A 162 18.67 -3.59 -8.33
C ASP A 162 17.94 -2.24 -8.54
N ALA A 163 18.71 -1.16 -8.65
CA ALA A 163 18.20 0.16 -8.98
C ALA A 163 17.66 0.20 -10.42
N GLY A 164 16.33 0.14 -10.57
CA GLY A 164 15.62 0.40 -11.83
C GLY A 164 15.56 -0.80 -12.78
N ARG A 165 14.65 -1.74 -12.51
CA ARG A 165 14.24 -2.72 -13.52
C ARG A 165 13.21 -2.11 -14.45
N ALA A 166 13.50 -2.12 -15.75
CA ALA A 166 12.55 -1.77 -16.79
C ALA A 166 11.51 -2.88 -16.93
N ILE A 167 10.22 -2.54 -16.91
CA ILE A 167 9.17 -3.45 -17.36
C ILE A 167 8.93 -3.13 -18.82
N ASP A 168 9.43 -3.98 -19.71
CA ASP A 168 9.11 -3.90 -21.13
C ASP A 168 7.62 -4.22 -21.31
N THR A 169 6.84 -3.25 -21.77
CA THR A 169 5.47 -3.50 -22.22
C THR A 169 5.56 -4.34 -23.49
N VAL A 170 5.52 -5.67 -23.34
CA VAL A 170 5.52 -6.62 -24.45
C VAL A 170 4.34 -6.26 -25.36
N GLY A 171 4.67 -5.85 -26.59
CA GLY A 171 3.69 -5.51 -27.60
C GLY A 171 2.79 -6.70 -27.92
N ASN A 172 1.49 -6.45 -27.90
CA ASN A 172 0.49 -7.11 -28.74
C ASN A 172 0.36 -8.64 -28.61
N THR A 173 -0.32 -9.13 -27.58
CA THR A 173 -1.00 -10.45 -27.64
C THR A 173 -2.30 -10.34 -28.45
N GLY A 174 -2.16 -9.98 -29.73
CA GLY A 174 -3.21 -10.11 -30.72
C GLY A 174 -3.04 -11.40 -31.50
N GLN A 175 -3.60 -12.52 -31.00
CA GLN A 175 -4.14 -13.63 -31.81
C GLN A 175 -4.61 -14.78 -30.92
N TYR A 176 -5.91 -14.82 -30.63
CA TYR A 176 -6.61 -16.10 -30.57
C TYR A 176 -7.26 -16.29 -31.94
N LEU A 177 -6.78 -17.29 -32.67
CA LEU A 177 -7.47 -17.92 -33.80
C LEU A 177 -8.30 -19.09 -33.23
#